data_AF-A0A940RE09-F1
#
_entry.id   AF-A0A940RE09-F1
#
_cell.length_a   1.000
_cell.length_b   1.000
_cell.length_c   1.000
_cell.angle_alpha   90.00
_cell.angle_beta   90.00
_cell.angle_gamma   90.00
#
_symmetry.space_group_name_H-M   'P 1'
#
loop_
_entity.id
_entity.type
_entity.pdbx_description
1 polymer ?
#
loop_
_entity_poly.entity_id
_entity_poly.type
_entity_poly.pdbx_seq_one_letter_code
_entity_poly.pdbx_strand_id
1 'polypeptide(L)'
;MDSAWLADNYLPRFYKDSGTYLSPVSFVDDKGNSQTLEKFKGKILYLDMWSTSCRPCIARFPYQEQLFKRVKALNLDSSIVFVNINVEDTRTKWRKALKKYHPVGINLYSSDTSVYIKWNVDALPCYILLDTAGKVLGKEIVGPDDANIDWILYSATKGVHPVAAYWRSRRQDDLRLQHHSSAAFTDEEYAQWWKNFSPVLSEYLKWRKEHSGF
;
A
#
# COMPACT_ATOMS: atom_id res chain seq x y z
N MET A 1 -17.83 13.82 -2.25
CA MET A 1 -16.91 13.82 -3.40
C MET A 1 -17.60 13.07 -4.51
N ASP A 2 -17.93 13.73 -5.60
CA ASP A 2 -18.61 13.08 -6.72
C ASP A 2 -17.60 12.23 -7.54
N SER A 3 -18.18 11.36 -8.34
CA SER A 3 -17.47 10.35 -9.12
C SER A 3 -16.65 10.95 -10.27
N ALA A 4 -17.09 12.07 -10.86
CA ALA A 4 -16.37 12.72 -11.95
C ALA A 4 -15.09 13.36 -11.42
N TRP A 5 -15.17 14.02 -10.26
CA TRP A 5 -13.97 14.55 -9.60
C TRP A 5 -12.95 13.45 -9.29
N LEU A 6 -13.41 12.28 -8.79
CA LEU A 6 -12.54 11.14 -8.51
C LEU A 6 -11.85 10.62 -9.77
N ALA A 7 -12.60 10.49 -10.87
CA ALA A 7 -12.08 10.06 -12.16
C ALA A 7 -10.99 11.01 -12.69
N ASP A 8 -11.22 12.31 -12.57
CA ASP A 8 -10.36 13.32 -13.19
C ASP A 8 -9.17 13.74 -12.31
N ASN A 9 -9.29 13.61 -10.99
CA ASN A 9 -8.32 14.21 -10.05
C ASN A 9 -7.70 13.22 -9.06
N TYR A 10 -8.35 12.08 -8.78
CA TYR A 10 -7.89 11.16 -7.74
C TYR A 10 -7.31 9.87 -8.31
N LEU A 11 -8.06 9.18 -9.16
CA LEU A 11 -7.67 7.89 -9.72
C LEU A 11 -6.55 7.92 -10.78
N PRO A 12 -6.32 9.03 -11.53
CA PRO A 12 -5.23 9.08 -12.50
C PRO A 12 -3.85 8.80 -11.89
N ARG A 13 -3.64 9.11 -10.61
CA ARG A 13 -2.37 8.82 -9.92
C ARG A 13 -2.10 7.32 -9.76
N PHE A 14 -3.15 6.47 -9.75
CA PHE A 14 -2.98 5.01 -9.73
C PHE A 14 -2.61 4.47 -11.11
N TYR A 15 -2.94 5.18 -12.19
CA TYR A 15 -2.52 4.83 -13.55
C TYR A 15 -1.14 5.34 -13.91
N LYS A 16 -0.69 6.44 -13.26
CA LYS A 16 0.64 7.00 -13.44
C LYS A 16 1.69 5.90 -13.22
N ASP A 17 2.44 5.61 -14.28
CA ASP A 17 3.49 4.58 -14.33
C ASP A 17 3.00 3.12 -14.18
N SER A 18 1.69 2.85 -14.24
CA SER A 18 1.16 1.48 -14.15
C SER A 18 1.67 0.59 -15.28
N GLY A 19 1.98 -0.67 -14.96
CA GLY A 19 2.55 -1.64 -15.88
C GLY A 19 4.05 -1.48 -16.16
N THR A 20 4.68 -0.41 -15.65
CA THR A 20 6.13 -0.19 -15.76
C THR A 20 6.89 -0.80 -14.59
N TYR A 21 8.21 -0.94 -14.73
CA TYR A 21 9.09 -1.33 -13.62
C TYR A 21 9.65 -0.10 -12.92
N LEU A 22 9.78 -0.16 -11.60
CA LEU A 22 10.55 0.85 -10.86
C LEU A 22 12.03 0.77 -11.24
N SER A 23 12.67 1.93 -11.38
CA SER A 23 14.12 2.02 -11.56
C SER A 23 14.85 1.29 -10.41
N PRO A 24 15.89 0.48 -10.68
CA PRO A 24 16.61 -0.23 -9.63
C PRO A 24 17.21 0.71 -8.59
N VAL A 25 17.02 0.36 -7.31
CA VAL A 25 17.62 1.03 -6.14
C VAL A 25 18.09 -0.06 -5.19
N SER A 26 19.29 0.13 -4.63
CA SER A 26 19.82 -0.75 -3.57
C SER A 26 19.39 -0.21 -2.22
N PHE A 27 18.92 -1.12 -1.37
CA PHE A 27 18.60 -0.84 0.02
C PHE A 27 19.55 -1.60 0.94
N VAL A 28 19.51 -1.28 2.23
CA VAL A 28 20.09 -2.12 3.27
C VAL A 28 19.06 -2.47 4.33
N ASP A 29 19.18 -3.67 4.90
CA ASP A 29 18.35 -4.09 6.04
C ASP A 29 18.95 -3.64 7.39
N ASP A 30 18.26 -4.00 8.47
CA ASP A 30 18.64 -3.70 9.84
C ASP A 30 19.97 -4.36 10.27
N LYS A 31 20.32 -5.48 9.62
CA LYS A 31 21.58 -6.21 9.78
C LYS A 31 22.71 -5.63 8.92
N GLY A 32 22.39 -4.80 7.93
CA GLY A 32 23.35 -4.16 7.02
C GLY A 32 23.64 -4.92 5.74
N ASN A 33 22.86 -5.94 5.44
CA ASN A 33 22.97 -6.62 4.15
C ASN A 33 22.34 -5.75 3.08
N SER A 34 22.95 -5.73 1.90
CA SER A 34 22.32 -5.14 0.71
C SER A 34 21.06 -5.93 0.35
N GLN A 35 20.01 -5.21 -0.06
CA GLN A 35 18.72 -5.75 -0.42
C GLN A 35 18.22 -5.10 -1.70
N THR A 36 17.59 -5.90 -2.56
CA THR A 36 16.82 -5.41 -3.71
C THR A 36 15.38 -5.88 -3.59
N LEU A 37 14.46 -5.20 -4.28
CA LEU A 37 13.04 -5.61 -4.31
C LEU A 37 12.82 -6.90 -5.12
N GLU A 38 13.77 -7.27 -5.99
CA GLU A 38 13.65 -8.44 -6.86
C GLU A 38 13.53 -9.76 -6.10
N LYS A 39 14.11 -9.83 -4.89
CA LYS A 39 14.04 -11.01 -4.03
C LYS A 39 12.60 -11.37 -3.61
N PHE A 40 11.66 -10.45 -3.79
CA PHE A 40 10.25 -10.63 -3.47
C PHE A 40 9.36 -10.88 -4.69
N LYS A 41 9.94 -11.08 -5.89
CA LYS A 41 9.19 -11.51 -7.08
C LYS A 41 8.31 -12.72 -6.74
N GLY A 42 7.09 -12.73 -7.27
CA GLY A 42 6.05 -13.70 -6.95
C GLY A 42 5.11 -13.26 -5.81
N LYS A 43 5.36 -12.12 -5.16
CA LYS A 43 4.48 -11.52 -4.15
C LYS A 43 4.03 -10.13 -4.57
N ILE A 44 2.85 -9.72 -4.10
CA ILE A 44 2.43 -8.32 -4.14
C ILE A 44 3.29 -7.55 -3.12
N LEU A 45 3.85 -6.41 -3.52
CA LEU A 45 4.59 -5.54 -2.60
C LEU A 45 3.77 -4.30 -2.27
N TYR A 46 3.52 -4.09 -0.98
CA TYR A 46 3.00 -2.83 -0.45
C TYR A 46 4.17 -2.05 0.16
N LEU A 47 4.67 -1.08 -0.60
CA LEU A 47 5.79 -0.23 -0.21
C LEU A 47 5.28 0.98 0.57
N ASP A 48 5.89 1.26 1.72
CA ASP A 48 5.66 2.46 2.53
C ASP A 48 6.95 3.29 2.58
N MET A 49 6.99 4.40 1.84
CA MET A 49 8.11 5.33 1.90
C MET A 49 7.89 6.34 3.03
N TRP A 50 8.89 6.46 3.92
CA TRP A 50 8.79 7.28 5.12
C TRP A 50 10.14 7.86 5.58
N SER A 51 10.10 8.84 6.49
CA SER A 51 11.27 9.35 7.21
C SER A 51 10.94 9.64 8.68
N THR A 52 11.95 9.71 9.55
CA THR A 52 11.77 9.96 10.99
C THR A 52 11.22 11.35 11.28
N SER A 53 11.40 12.29 10.36
CA SER A 53 10.88 13.66 10.45
C SER A 53 9.45 13.79 9.88
N CYS A 54 8.96 12.78 9.16
CA CYS A 54 7.60 12.74 8.62
C CYS A 54 6.59 12.33 9.71
N ARG A 55 6.02 13.31 10.42
CA ARG A 55 5.02 13.06 11.48
C ARG A 55 3.81 12.24 10.99
N PRO A 56 3.22 12.52 9.80
CA PRO A 56 2.11 11.70 9.29
C PRO A 56 2.52 10.24 9.03
N CYS A 57 3.75 9.98 8.59
CA CYS A 57 4.25 8.62 8.41
C CYS A 57 4.29 7.87 9.75
N ILE A 58 4.87 8.49 10.78
CA ILE A 58 4.96 7.90 12.12
C ILE A 58 3.58 7.62 12.72
N ALA A 59 2.62 8.55 12.53
CA ALA A 59 1.25 8.39 13.00
C ALA A 59 0.52 7.19 12.36
N ARG A 60 0.98 6.69 11.22
CA ARG A 60 0.38 5.57 10.49
C ARG A 60 0.89 4.18 10.88
N PHE A 61 1.97 4.07 11.65
CA PHE A 61 2.48 2.75 12.07
C PHE A 61 1.49 1.90 12.90
N PRO A 62 0.72 2.46 13.85
CA PRO A 62 -0.33 1.69 14.52
C PRO A 62 -1.39 1.17 13.55
N TYR A 63 -1.79 1.97 12.56
CA TYR A 63 -2.73 1.56 11.53
C TYR A 63 -2.14 0.47 10.62
N GLN A 64 -0.85 0.55 10.32
CA GLN A 64 -0.13 -0.49 9.57
C GLN A 64 -0.14 -1.83 10.31
N GLU A 65 0.05 -1.84 11.63
CA GLU A 65 -0.05 -3.06 12.44
C GLU A 65 -1.46 -3.67 12.33
N GLN A 66 -2.50 -2.84 12.39
CA GLN A 66 -3.87 -3.28 12.23
C GLN A 66 -4.14 -3.81 10.82
N LEU A 67 -3.65 -3.15 9.78
CA LEU A 67 -3.76 -3.64 8.41
C LEU A 67 -3.07 -5.00 8.25
N PHE A 68 -1.90 -5.19 8.83
CA PHE A 68 -1.21 -6.48 8.80
C PHE A 68 -2.04 -7.59 9.47
N LYS A 69 -2.69 -7.30 10.61
CA LYS A 69 -3.62 -8.23 11.28
C LYS A 69 -4.80 -8.59 10.37
N ARG A 70 -5.40 -7.61 9.69
CA ARG A 70 -6.51 -7.85 8.76
C ARG A 70 -6.09 -8.66 7.54
N VAL A 71 -4.93 -8.36 6.96
CA VAL A 71 -4.34 -9.14 5.85
C VAL A 71 -4.13 -10.60 6.25
N LYS A 72 -3.62 -10.84 7.46
CA LYS A 72 -3.47 -12.20 7.99
C LYS A 72 -4.81 -12.90 8.22
N ALA A 73 -5.80 -12.20 8.80
CA ALA A 73 -7.15 -12.73 8.99
C ALA A 73 -7.85 -13.11 7.67
N LEU A 74 -7.49 -12.43 6.58
CA LEU A 74 -7.94 -12.74 5.21
C LEU A 74 -7.08 -13.81 4.50
N ASN A 75 -6.09 -14.41 5.18
CA ASN A 75 -5.11 -15.37 4.62
C ASN A 75 -4.33 -14.82 3.40
N LEU A 76 -4.07 -13.52 3.40
CA LEU A 76 -3.33 -12.84 2.32
C LEU A 76 -1.85 -12.60 2.68
N ASP A 77 -1.43 -12.93 3.90
CA ASP A 77 -0.07 -12.71 4.43
C ASP A 77 1.00 -13.53 3.69
N SER A 78 0.62 -14.66 3.09
CA SER A 78 1.50 -15.40 2.19
C SER A 78 1.62 -14.76 0.80
N SER A 79 0.72 -13.87 0.40
CA SER A 79 0.69 -13.26 -0.95
C SER A 79 1.21 -11.83 -0.99
N ILE A 80 1.20 -11.13 0.14
CA ILE A 80 1.53 -9.71 0.26
C ILE A 80 2.72 -9.51 1.19
N VAL A 81 3.70 -8.74 0.76
CA VAL A 81 4.84 -8.32 1.59
C VAL A 81 4.77 -6.81 1.82
N PHE A 82 4.82 -6.44 3.08
CA PHE A 82 4.92 -5.05 3.53
C PHE A 82 6.39 -4.66 3.59
N VAL A 83 6.77 -3.58 2.91
CA VAL A 83 8.15 -3.10 2.86
C VAL A 83 8.20 -1.62 3.21
N ASN A 84 8.77 -1.31 4.36
CA ASN A 84 8.96 0.06 4.82
C ASN A 84 10.32 0.56 4.35
N ILE A 85 10.34 1.59 3.53
CA ILE A 85 11.55 2.16 2.94
C ILE A 85 11.78 3.52 3.60
N ASN A 86 12.74 3.54 4.52
CA ASN A 86 13.18 4.79 5.11
C ASN A 86 14.12 5.53 4.14
N VAL A 87 13.79 6.79 3.90
CA VAL A 87 14.55 7.71 3.07
C VAL A 87 14.87 8.97 3.91
N GLU A 88 15.82 9.79 3.45
CA GLU A 88 16.24 11.07 4.06
C GLU A 88 17.00 11.01 5.39
N ASP A 89 16.92 9.93 6.14
CA ASP A 89 17.56 9.85 7.45
C ASP A 89 19.00 9.34 7.41
N THR A 90 19.70 9.48 8.53
CA THR A 90 20.91 8.69 8.78
C THR A 90 20.52 7.30 9.26
N ARG A 91 21.34 6.29 8.93
CA ARG A 91 21.12 4.91 9.38
C ARG A 91 20.95 4.79 10.91
N THR A 92 21.63 5.63 11.69
CA THR A 92 21.48 5.68 13.15
C THR A 92 20.11 6.18 13.58
N LYS A 93 19.58 7.25 12.96
CA LYS A 93 18.23 7.75 13.24
C LYS A 93 17.16 6.71 12.89
N TRP A 94 17.28 6.12 11.69
CA TRP A 94 16.39 5.05 11.25
C TRP A 94 16.36 3.87 12.23
N ARG A 95 17.52 3.33 12.63
CA ARG A 95 17.58 2.21 13.60
C ARG A 95 16.99 2.56 14.96
N LYS A 96 17.15 3.81 15.43
CA LYS A 96 16.50 4.28 16.66
C LYS A 96 14.97 4.33 16.49
N ALA A 97 14.48 4.78 15.34
CA ALA A 97 13.06 4.81 15.05
C ALA A 97 12.45 3.40 14.94
N LEU A 98 13.14 2.43 14.33
CA LEU A 98 12.69 1.03 14.31
C LEU A 98 12.49 0.45 15.71
N LYS A 99 13.42 0.75 16.63
CA LYS A 99 13.31 0.33 18.05
C LYS A 99 12.20 1.03 18.82
N LYS A 100 11.77 2.21 18.36
CA LYS A 100 10.76 3.02 19.05
C LYS A 100 9.35 2.70 18.56
N TYR A 101 9.18 2.53 17.25
CA TYR A 101 7.88 2.47 16.60
C TYR A 101 7.50 1.09 16.10
N HIS A 102 8.44 0.15 16.02
CA HIS A 102 8.20 -1.24 15.63
C HIS A 102 7.34 -1.42 14.36
N PRO A 103 7.66 -0.71 13.25
CA PRO A 103 6.89 -0.84 12.01
C PRO A 103 6.91 -2.29 11.50
N VAL A 104 5.74 -2.76 11.07
CA VAL A 104 5.53 -4.16 10.68
C VAL A 104 6.01 -4.41 9.26
N GLY A 105 6.56 -5.59 9.01
CA GLY A 105 7.07 -6.00 7.70
C GLY A 105 8.58 -5.85 7.57
N ILE A 106 9.06 -5.82 6.33
CA ILE A 106 10.48 -5.69 6.04
C ILE A 106 10.87 -4.22 6.12
N ASN A 107 11.88 -3.91 6.93
CA ASN A 107 12.39 -2.56 7.10
C ASN A 107 13.68 -2.38 6.31
N LEU A 108 13.65 -1.45 5.36
CA LEU A 108 14.75 -1.12 4.46
C LEU A 108 15.15 0.35 4.63
N TYR A 109 16.41 0.63 4.35
CA TYR A 109 17.00 1.96 4.38
C TYR A 109 17.71 2.26 3.08
N SER A 110 17.55 3.49 2.59
CA SER A 110 18.38 4.04 1.52
C SER A 110 18.86 5.44 1.89
N SER A 111 20.16 5.67 1.77
CA SER A 111 20.73 7.03 1.77
C SER A 111 20.67 7.70 0.40
N ASP A 112 20.31 6.96 -0.66
CA ASP A 112 20.16 7.50 -2.02
C ASP A 112 18.80 8.18 -2.16
N THR A 113 18.79 9.50 -2.01
CA THR A 113 17.59 10.34 -2.20
C THR A 113 17.18 10.49 -3.66
N SER A 114 17.97 10.03 -4.63
CA SER A 114 17.54 10.02 -6.04
C SER A 114 16.34 9.09 -6.27
N VAL A 115 16.01 8.22 -5.30
CA VAL A 115 14.77 7.42 -5.31
C VAL A 115 13.52 8.27 -5.53
N TYR A 116 13.47 9.51 -5.03
CA TYR A 116 12.34 10.42 -5.27
C TYR A 116 12.15 10.68 -6.77
N ILE A 117 13.22 11.02 -7.47
CA ILE A 117 13.20 11.30 -8.91
C ILE A 117 12.98 10.00 -9.69
N LYS A 118 13.76 8.95 -9.37
CA LYS A 118 13.73 7.65 -10.05
C LYS A 118 12.36 6.97 -9.98
N TRP A 119 11.64 7.15 -8.87
CA TRP A 119 10.33 6.54 -8.64
C TRP A 119 9.18 7.53 -8.75
N ASN A 120 9.45 8.79 -9.11
CA ASN A 120 8.43 9.82 -9.32
C ASN A 120 7.56 10.03 -8.06
N VAL A 121 8.24 10.22 -6.92
CA VAL A 121 7.63 10.43 -5.61
C VAL A 121 7.74 11.90 -5.26
N ASP A 122 6.60 12.56 -5.06
CA ASP A 122 6.56 14.01 -4.84
C ASP A 122 6.64 14.38 -3.35
N ALA A 123 6.10 13.54 -2.46
CA ALA A 123 6.10 13.78 -1.01
C ALA A 123 5.98 12.49 -0.19
N LEU A 124 6.31 12.58 1.09
CA LEU A 124 6.05 11.53 2.08
C LEU A 124 4.81 11.86 2.93
N PRO A 125 4.08 10.83 3.42
CA PRO A 125 4.21 9.41 3.09
C PRO A 125 3.79 9.12 1.64
N CYS A 126 4.47 8.17 1.00
CA CYS A 126 4.08 7.65 -0.32
C CYS A 126 3.97 6.13 -0.26
N TYR A 127 2.82 5.61 -0.72
CA TYR A 127 2.60 4.18 -0.83
C TYR A 127 2.60 3.74 -2.28
N ILE A 128 3.34 2.67 -2.58
CA ILE A 128 3.44 2.12 -3.94
C ILE A 128 3.05 0.65 -3.88
N LEU A 129 2.21 0.22 -4.81
CA LEU A 129 1.82 -1.17 -4.96
C LEU A 129 2.48 -1.77 -6.19
N LEU A 130 3.16 -2.90 -6.00
CA LEU A 130 3.75 -3.68 -7.09
C LEU A 130 3.06 -5.04 -7.22
N ASP A 131 2.89 -5.50 -8.45
CA ASP A 131 2.40 -6.83 -8.75
C ASP A 131 3.46 -7.93 -8.50
N THR A 132 3.07 -9.18 -8.74
CA THR A 132 3.94 -10.35 -8.56
C THR A 132 5.12 -10.39 -9.55
N ALA A 133 5.04 -9.68 -10.67
CA ALA A 133 6.15 -9.53 -11.61
C ALA A 133 7.11 -8.39 -11.21
N GLY A 134 6.72 -7.55 -10.24
CA GLY A 134 7.45 -6.34 -9.83
C GLY A 134 7.10 -5.10 -10.63
N LYS A 135 6.00 -5.12 -11.40
CA LYS A 135 5.48 -3.94 -12.11
C LYS A 135 4.61 -3.10 -11.19
N VAL A 136 4.58 -1.81 -11.43
CA VAL A 136 3.73 -0.86 -10.70
C VAL A 136 2.26 -1.14 -11.01
N LEU A 137 1.45 -1.34 -9.97
CA LEU A 137 -0.01 -1.34 -10.01
C LEU A 137 -0.59 0.03 -9.66
N GLY A 138 0.17 0.84 -8.94
CA GLY A 138 -0.19 2.22 -8.63
C GLY A 138 0.80 2.85 -7.67
N LYS A 139 1.01 4.15 -7.85
CA LYS A 139 1.75 5.00 -6.91
C LYS A 139 0.77 5.88 -6.17
N GLU A 140 1.20 6.39 -5.02
CA GLU A 140 0.37 7.20 -4.13
C GLU A 140 -0.96 6.52 -3.79
N ILE A 141 -0.90 5.19 -3.66
CA ILE A 141 -2.06 4.42 -3.23
C ILE A 141 -2.42 4.78 -1.80
N VAL A 142 -3.61 4.36 -1.38
CA VAL A 142 -4.11 4.71 -0.06
C VAL A 142 -3.27 4.10 1.07
N GLY A 143 -3.21 4.82 2.20
CA GLY A 143 -2.50 4.39 3.40
C GLY A 143 -3.25 3.32 4.20
N PRO A 144 -2.61 2.79 5.26
CA PRO A 144 -3.20 1.74 6.09
C PRO A 144 -4.43 2.17 6.91
N ASP A 145 -4.66 3.49 7.02
CA ASP A 145 -5.78 4.14 7.68
C ASP A 145 -7.03 4.33 6.79
N ASP A 146 -6.89 4.13 5.48
CA ASP A 146 -7.97 4.29 4.50
C ASP A 146 -8.94 3.10 4.49
N ALA A 147 -10.22 3.36 4.22
CA ALA A 147 -11.25 2.32 4.20
C ALA A 147 -11.15 1.35 3.01
N ASN A 148 -10.45 1.73 1.93
CA ASN A 148 -10.36 0.93 0.71
C ASN A 148 -9.12 0.03 0.66
N ILE A 149 -8.16 0.19 1.57
CA ILE A 149 -6.86 -0.50 1.47
C ILE A 149 -7.01 -2.02 1.47
N ASP A 150 -7.88 -2.57 2.33
CA ASP A 150 -8.11 -4.01 2.43
C ASP A 150 -8.65 -4.59 1.09
N TRP A 151 -9.57 -3.87 0.46
CA TRP A 151 -10.13 -4.27 -0.84
C TRP A 151 -9.11 -4.13 -1.98
N ILE A 152 -8.32 -3.05 -2.00
CA ILE A 152 -7.26 -2.83 -2.99
C ILE A 152 -6.22 -3.94 -2.91
N LEU A 153 -5.77 -4.28 -1.70
CA LEU A 153 -4.80 -5.35 -1.48
C LEU A 153 -5.35 -6.71 -1.88
N TYR A 154 -6.57 -7.05 -1.47
CA TYR A 154 -7.23 -8.28 -1.90
C TYR A 154 -7.33 -8.36 -3.43
N SER A 155 -7.76 -7.28 -4.07
CA SER A 155 -7.91 -7.18 -5.53
C SER A 155 -6.60 -7.43 -6.26
N ALA A 156 -5.50 -6.83 -5.78
CA ALA A 156 -4.18 -7.05 -6.34
C ALA A 156 -3.75 -8.52 -6.28
N THR A 157 -4.07 -9.25 -5.21
CA THR A 157 -3.80 -10.70 -5.14
C THR A 157 -4.59 -11.54 -6.15
N LYS A 158 -5.65 -10.98 -6.74
CA LYS A 158 -6.45 -11.59 -7.80
C LYS A 158 -6.09 -11.07 -9.20
N GLY A 159 -5.03 -10.26 -9.32
CA GLY A 159 -4.62 -9.65 -10.59
C GLY A 159 -5.54 -8.52 -11.04
N VAL A 160 -6.40 -8.00 -10.15
CA VAL A 160 -7.29 -6.88 -10.46
C VAL A 160 -6.59 -5.57 -10.11
N HIS A 161 -6.55 -4.65 -11.08
CA HIS A 161 -5.91 -3.34 -10.92
C HIS A 161 -6.60 -2.49 -9.82
N PRO A 162 -5.85 -1.72 -9.00
CA PRO A 162 -6.42 -0.91 -7.91
C PRO A 162 -7.55 0.04 -8.32
N VAL A 163 -7.50 0.59 -9.54
CA VAL A 163 -8.59 1.47 -10.04
C VAL A 163 -9.89 0.70 -10.27
N ALA A 164 -9.83 -0.50 -10.86
CA ALA A 164 -11.01 -1.35 -11.01
C ALA A 164 -11.60 -1.71 -9.64
N ALA A 165 -10.73 -2.02 -8.68
CA ALA A 165 -11.12 -2.28 -7.30
C ALA A 165 -11.83 -1.07 -6.67
N TYR A 166 -11.27 0.14 -6.84
CA TYR A 166 -11.85 1.36 -6.30
C TYR A 166 -13.25 1.66 -6.86
N TRP A 167 -13.45 1.52 -8.17
CA TRP A 167 -14.76 1.72 -8.77
C TRP A 167 -15.79 0.69 -8.30
N ARG A 168 -15.38 -0.58 -8.11
CA ARG A 168 -16.24 -1.62 -7.55
C ARG A 168 -16.69 -1.29 -6.12
N SER A 169 -15.78 -0.83 -5.25
CA SER A 169 -16.16 -0.48 -3.87
C SER A 169 -17.17 0.68 -3.79
N ARG A 170 -17.21 1.51 -4.83
CA ARG A 170 -18.15 2.64 -4.97
C ARG A 170 -19.44 2.28 -5.71
N ARG A 171 -19.59 1.05 -6.22
CA ARG A 171 -20.68 0.63 -7.13
C ARG A 171 -20.80 1.53 -8.37
N GLN A 172 -19.66 1.88 -8.97
CA GLN A 172 -19.55 2.81 -10.09
C GLN A 172 -19.00 2.10 -11.33
N ASP A 173 -19.66 1.01 -11.73
CA ASP A 173 -19.21 0.17 -12.84
C ASP A 173 -19.24 0.86 -14.20
N ASP A 174 -20.17 1.79 -14.43
CA ASP A 174 -20.22 2.54 -15.68
C ASP A 174 -18.97 3.40 -15.87
N LEU A 175 -18.48 4.04 -14.80
CA LEU A 175 -17.22 4.79 -14.81
C LEU A 175 -16.01 3.86 -14.95
N ARG A 176 -16.05 2.69 -14.32
CA ARG A 176 -15.02 1.67 -14.48
C ARG A 176 -14.79 1.27 -15.94
N LEU A 177 -15.88 1.10 -16.69
CA LEU A 177 -15.87 0.75 -18.12
C LEU A 177 -15.36 1.92 -18.98
N GLN A 178 -15.74 3.15 -18.65
CA GLN A 178 -15.27 4.36 -19.35
C GLN A 178 -13.76 4.60 -19.16
N HIS A 179 -13.19 4.20 -18.02
CA HIS A 179 -11.76 4.40 -17.71
C HIS A 179 -10.89 3.15 -17.92
N HIS A 180 -11.27 2.27 -18.87
CA HIS A 180 -10.45 1.17 -19.41
C HIS A 180 -9.77 0.25 -18.38
N SER A 181 -10.37 0.05 -17.21
CA SER A 181 -9.82 -0.91 -16.23
C SER A 181 -10.19 -2.35 -16.60
N SER A 182 -9.29 -3.30 -16.31
CA SER A 182 -9.39 -4.74 -16.63
C SER A 182 -10.67 -5.43 -16.12
N ALA A 183 -10.79 -6.75 -16.36
CA ALA A 183 -11.81 -7.60 -15.74
C ALA A 183 -11.93 -7.27 -14.24
N ALA A 184 -13.14 -6.92 -13.84
CA ALA A 184 -13.46 -6.57 -12.47
C ALA A 184 -14.15 -7.74 -11.80
N PHE A 185 -14.11 -7.76 -10.47
CA PHE A 185 -14.96 -8.64 -9.69
C PHE A 185 -16.42 -8.45 -10.07
N THR A 186 -17.16 -9.55 -10.13
CA THR A 186 -18.61 -9.59 -10.12
C THR A 186 -19.17 -9.07 -8.79
N ASP A 187 -20.48 -8.77 -8.76
CA ASP A 187 -21.16 -8.40 -7.51
C ASP A 187 -21.14 -9.55 -6.50
N GLU A 188 -21.24 -10.79 -6.98
CA GLU A 188 -21.15 -11.99 -6.16
C GLU A 188 -19.77 -12.13 -5.51
N GLU A 189 -18.69 -11.91 -6.27
CA GLU A 189 -17.33 -11.98 -5.74
C GLU A 189 -17.06 -10.87 -4.71
N TYR A 190 -17.55 -9.65 -4.96
CA TYR A 190 -17.45 -8.56 -3.99
C TYR A 190 -18.26 -8.86 -2.73
N ALA A 191 -19.49 -9.34 -2.87
CA ALA A 191 -20.35 -9.70 -1.74
C ALA A 191 -19.73 -10.85 -0.91
N GLN A 192 -19.13 -11.83 -1.58
CA GLN A 192 -18.45 -12.94 -0.90
C GLN A 192 -17.20 -12.48 -0.15
N TRP A 193 -16.40 -11.58 -0.73
CA TRP A 193 -15.30 -10.95 -0.01
C TRP A 193 -15.82 -10.16 1.21
N TRP A 194 -16.86 -9.34 1.03
CA TRP A 194 -17.41 -8.52 2.10
C TRP A 194 -17.93 -9.37 3.27
N LYS A 195 -18.62 -10.47 2.98
CA LYS A 195 -19.10 -11.42 3.99
C LYS A 195 -17.96 -11.98 4.85
N ASN A 196 -16.80 -12.24 4.24
CA ASN A 196 -15.62 -12.73 4.95
C ASN A 196 -14.87 -11.61 5.69
N PHE A 197 -14.89 -10.39 5.15
CA PHE A 197 -14.17 -9.25 5.70
C PHE A 197 -14.93 -8.54 6.83
N SER A 198 -16.27 -8.50 6.80
CA SER A 198 -17.07 -7.70 7.75
C SER A 198 -16.83 -8.03 9.23
N PRO A 199 -16.59 -9.29 9.65
CA PRO A 199 -16.22 -9.59 11.04
C PRO A 199 -14.86 -9.00 11.43
N VAL A 200 -13.86 -9.14 10.54
CA VAL A 200 -12.50 -8.59 10.70
C VAL A 200 -12.54 -7.07 10.78
N LEU A 201 -13.34 -6.43 9.92
CA LEU A 201 -13.55 -4.99 9.92
C LEU A 201 -14.17 -4.51 11.25
N SER A 202 -15.11 -5.27 11.81
CA SER A 202 -15.77 -4.91 13.06
C SER A 202 -14.80 -4.86 14.24
N GLU A 203 -13.82 -5.76 14.30
CA GLU A 203 -12.76 -5.73 15.32
C GLU A 203 -11.87 -4.49 15.16
N TYR A 204 -11.45 -4.17 13.93
CA TYR A 204 -10.67 -2.97 13.65
C TYR A 204 -11.42 -1.69 14.01
N LEU A 205 -12.72 -1.59 13.71
CA LEU A 205 -13.52 -0.41 14.03
C LEU A 205 -13.66 -0.19 15.54
N LYS A 206 -13.74 -1.27 16.34
CA LYS A 206 -13.69 -1.17 17.81
C LYS A 206 -12.35 -0.60 18.28
N TRP A 207 -11.24 -1.18 17.81
CA TRP A 207 -9.90 -0.69 18.11
C TRP A 207 -9.76 0.80 17.71
N ARG A 208 -10.21 1.17 16.50
CA ARG A 208 -10.11 2.55 16.00
C ARG A 208 -10.87 3.53 16.88
N LYS A 209 -12.05 3.18 17.39
CA LYS A 209 -12.84 4.03 18.30
C LYS A 209 -12.14 4.27 19.63
N GLU A 210 -11.43 3.27 20.14
CA GLU A 210 -10.67 3.37 21.40
C GLU A 210 -9.40 4.20 21.25
N HIS A 211 -8.89 4.34 20.02
CA HIS A 211 -7.60 4.97 19.71
C HIS A 211 -7.73 6.21 18.81
N SER A 212 -8.95 6.69 18.53
CA SER A 212 -9.22 7.89 17.70
C SER A 212 -8.98 9.21 18.42
N GLY A 213 -8.31 9.20 19.57
CA GLY A 213 -7.95 10.38 20.37
C GLY A 213 -6.59 11.00 20.00
N PHE A 214 -6.02 10.66 18.84
CA PHE A 214 -4.79 11.25 18.29
C PHE A 214 -5.12 12.14 17.09
#